data_AF-Q8RSH7-F1
#
_entry.id   AF-Q8RSH7-F1
#
_cell.length_a   1.000
_cell.length_b   1.000
_cell.length_c   1.000
_cell.angle_alpha   90.00
_cell.angle_beta   90.00
_cell.angle_gamma   90.00
#
_symmetry.space_group_name_H-M   'P 1'
#
loop_
_entity.id
_entity.type
_entity.pdbx_description
1 polymer ?
#
loop_
_entity_poly.entity_id
_entity_poly.type
_entity_poly.pdbx_seq_one_letter_code
_entity_poly.pdbx_strand_id
1 'polypeptide(L)'
;DRAELLRMIGDLQPGEVVVAERIDRISRLPLPEAERLVASIRAQGARLAVPGVVDLSDLAAEATGVAKVVLESIQDMLLKLALQIARDDYEDRRERQRQGVELAKSAGRFTGRKPNTKVHDRIVALRTAGHSIPETARLAGCSESQVKRVWALNKA
;
A
#
# COMPACT_ATOMS: atom_id res chain seq x y z
N ASP A 1 -9.46 -6.38 1.85
CA ASP A 1 -10.48 -5.80 2.75
C ASP A 1 -9.94 -4.67 3.60
N ARG A 2 -10.77 -3.65 3.83
CA ARG A 2 -10.53 -2.52 4.75
C ARG A 2 -11.55 -2.57 5.88
N ALA A 3 -11.55 -3.65 6.66
CA ALA A 3 -12.59 -3.91 7.66
C ALA A 3 -12.77 -2.77 8.68
N GLU A 4 -11.67 -2.17 9.14
CA GLU A 4 -11.71 -1.05 10.09
C GLU A 4 -12.29 0.24 9.45
N LEU A 5 -12.06 0.47 8.15
CA LEU A 5 -12.66 1.60 7.44
C LEU A 5 -14.19 1.44 7.35
N LEU A 6 -14.65 0.22 7.05
CA LEU A 6 -16.08 -0.07 6.98
C LEU A 6 -16.74 0.02 8.35
N ARG A 7 -16.07 -0.43 9.42
CA ARG A 7 -16.54 -0.26 10.80
C ARG A 7 -16.68 1.22 11.14
N MET A 8 -15.63 2.01 10.88
CA MET A 8 -15.66 3.46 11.10
C MET A 8 -16.82 4.12 10.34
N ILE A 9 -17.06 3.78 9.07
CA ILE A 9 -18.19 4.32 8.30
C ILE A 9 -19.54 3.94 8.91
N GLY A 10 -19.67 2.72 9.44
CA GLY A 10 -20.89 2.27 10.11
C GLY A 10 -21.17 3.01 11.42
N ASP A 11 -20.14 3.49 12.10
CA ASP A 11 -20.25 4.21 13.37
C ASP A 11 -20.49 5.73 13.18
N LEU A 12 -20.35 6.26 11.96
CA LEU A 12 -20.46 7.70 11.66
C LEU A 12 -21.84 8.25 12.02
N GLN A 13 -21.83 9.44 12.64
CA GLN A 13 -23.02 10.21 12.94
C GLN A 13 -23.19 11.40 11.97
N PRO A 14 -24.44 11.86 11.74
CA PRO A 14 -24.68 13.05 10.95
C PRO A 14 -23.92 14.28 11.49
N GLY A 15 -23.26 15.01 10.60
CA GLY A 15 -22.48 16.19 10.94
C GLY A 15 -21.02 15.93 11.33
N GLU A 16 -20.61 14.67 11.51
CA GLU A 16 -19.21 14.31 11.74
C GLU A 16 -18.34 14.54 10.50
N VAL A 17 -17.04 14.71 10.72
CA VAL A 17 -16.05 14.96 9.68
C VAL A 17 -15.02 13.84 9.68
N VAL A 18 -14.96 13.10 8.59
CA VAL A 18 -13.89 12.15 8.29
C VAL A 18 -12.72 12.93 7.73
N VAL A 19 -11.59 12.94 8.44
CA VAL A 19 -10.37 13.58 7.97
C VAL A 19 -9.44 12.53 7.37
N ALA A 20 -9.12 12.68 6.10
CA ALA A 20 -8.06 11.90 5.48
C ALA A 20 -6.71 12.61 5.68
N GLU A 21 -5.67 11.87 6.08
CA GLU A 21 -4.30 12.43 6.21
C GLU A 21 -3.85 13.09 4.89
N ARG A 22 -4.09 12.41 3.77
CA ARG A 22 -3.79 12.86 2.41
C ARG A 22 -4.71 12.18 1.41
N ILE A 23 -4.89 12.81 0.24
CA ILE A 23 -5.69 12.25 -0.85
C ILE A 23 -5.17 10.90 -1.36
N ASP A 24 -3.86 10.64 -1.24
CA ASP A 24 -3.23 9.38 -1.66
C ASP A 24 -3.65 8.15 -0.83
N ARG A 25 -4.21 8.37 0.36
CA ARG A 25 -4.84 7.30 1.16
C ARG A 25 -6.13 6.79 0.49
N ILE A 26 -6.78 7.63 -0.29
CA ILE A 26 -7.99 7.33 -1.06
C ILE A 26 -7.62 6.94 -2.50
N SER A 27 -6.68 7.65 -3.16
CA SER A 27 -6.33 7.49 -4.58
C SER A 27 -5.65 6.16 -4.98
N ARG A 28 -5.25 5.35 -4.00
CA ARG A 28 -4.85 3.95 -4.26
C ARG A 28 -6.00 3.11 -4.82
N LEU A 29 -7.24 3.53 -4.56
CA LEU A 29 -8.43 2.96 -5.18
C LEU A 29 -8.58 3.48 -6.62
N PRO A 30 -9.11 2.68 -7.55
CA PRO A 30 -9.66 3.21 -8.80
C PRO A 30 -10.69 4.32 -8.51
N LEU A 31 -10.80 5.30 -9.41
CA LEU A 31 -11.73 6.43 -9.23
C LEU A 31 -13.16 5.99 -8.84
N PRO A 32 -13.78 4.98 -9.48
CA PRO A 32 -15.13 4.55 -9.11
C PRO A 32 -15.24 4.03 -7.66
N GLU A 33 -14.20 3.40 -7.14
CA GLU A 33 -14.18 2.91 -5.76
C GLU A 33 -13.96 4.05 -4.76
N ALA A 34 -13.16 5.05 -5.12
CA ALA A 34 -13.00 6.27 -4.33
C ALA A 34 -14.31 7.07 -4.26
N GLU A 35 -15.02 7.21 -5.38
CA GLU A 35 -16.34 7.84 -5.43
C GLU A 35 -17.35 7.11 -4.54
N ARG A 36 -17.38 5.76 -4.57
CA ARG A 36 -18.25 4.97 -3.68
C ARG A 36 -17.92 5.18 -2.20
N LEU A 37 -16.64 5.28 -1.84
CA LEU A 37 -16.23 5.56 -0.48
C LEU A 37 -16.76 6.92 -0.01
N VAL A 38 -16.57 7.96 -0.82
CA VAL A 38 -17.08 9.32 -0.55
C VAL A 38 -18.60 9.30 -0.41
N ALA A 39 -19.29 8.62 -1.31
CA ALA A 39 -20.75 8.48 -1.28
C ALA A 39 -21.23 7.76 -0.01
N SER A 40 -20.51 6.73 0.45
CA SER A 40 -20.84 6.00 1.67
C SER A 40 -20.73 6.87 2.92
N ILE A 41 -19.72 7.74 2.99
CA ILE A 41 -19.56 8.72 4.09
C ILE A 41 -20.70 9.73 4.07
N ARG A 42 -21.02 10.28 2.88
CA ARG A 42 -22.11 11.25 2.73
C ARG A 42 -23.48 10.66 3.03
N ALA A 43 -23.69 9.37 2.75
CA ALA A 43 -24.92 8.67 3.07
C ALA A 43 -25.20 8.60 4.59
N GLN A 44 -24.17 8.66 5.43
CA GLN A 44 -24.30 8.76 6.88
C GLN A 44 -24.52 10.21 7.37
N GLY A 45 -24.58 11.18 6.45
CA GLY A 45 -24.65 12.61 6.78
C GLY A 45 -23.31 13.19 7.27
N ALA A 46 -22.21 12.45 7.12
CA ALA A 46 -20.87 12.90 7.45
C ALA A 46 -20.20 13.59 6.24
N ARG A 47 -19.17 14.38 6.53
CA ARG A 47 -18.37 15.11 5.53
C ARG A 47 -16.98 14.53 5.44
N LEU A 48 -16.35 14.64 4.27
CA LEU A 48 -14.96 14.24 4.04
C LEU A 48 -14.09 15.50 3.92
N ALA A 49 -13.10 15.63 4.78
CA ALA A 49 -12.08 16.67 4.71
C ALA A 49 -10.75 16.07 4.25
N VAL A 50 -10.15 16.68 3.21
CA VAL A 50 -8.86 16.26 2.66
C VAL A 50 -7.94 17.48 2.58
N PRO A 51 -6.75 17.46 3.22
CA PRO A 51 -5.80 18.54 3.11
C PRO A 51 -5.43 18.84 1.64
N GLY A 52 -5.46 20.13 1.28
CA GLY A 52 -5.13 20.59 -0.07
C GLY A 52 -6.30 20.57 -1.07
N VAL A 53 -7.47 20.05 -0.69
CA VAL A 53 -8.71 20.22 -1.46
C VAL A 53 -9.50 21.36 -0.82
N VAL A 54 -9.96 22.31 -1.64
CA VAL A 54 -10.80 23.41 -1.17
C VAL A 54 -12.11 22.83 -0.63
N ASP A 55 -12.51 23.29 0.56
CA ASP A 55 -13.79 22.94 1.16
C ASP A 55 -14.75 24.13 1.05
N LEU A 56 -15.77 23.98 0.21
CA LEU A 56 -16.84 24.95 0.00
C LEU A 56 -18.07 24.66 0.87
N SER A 57 -18.01 23.68 1.79
CA SER A 57 -19.17 23.22 2.56
C SER A 57 -19.79 24.33 3.41
N ASP A 58 -18.97 25.18 4.04
CA ASP A 58 -19.47 26.27 4.87
C ASP A 58 -20.13 27.37 4.02
N LEU A 59 -19.53 27.71 2.88
CA LEU A 59 -20.11 28.65 1.93
C LEU A 59 -21.42 28.12 1.31
N ALA A 60 -21.51 26.82 1.04
CA ALA A 60 -22.71 26.17 0.54
C ALA A 60 -23.82 26.12 1.61
N ALA A 61 -23.47 26.01 2.89
CA ALA A 61 -24.43 26.00 4.00
C ALA A 61 -25.11 27.37 4.19
N GLU A 62 -24.41 28.46 3.92
CA GLU A 62 -24.94 29.83 3.97
C GLU A 62 -25.72 30.23 2.72
N ALA A 63 -25.53 29.51 1.61
CA ALA A 63 -26.20 29.78 0.34
C ALA A 63 -27.61 29.16 0.25
N THR A 64 -28.48 29.79 -0.54
CA THR A 64 -29.84 29.29 -0.81
C THR A 64 -30.14 29.21 -2.30
N GLY A 65 -31.08 28.34 -2.69
CA GLY A 65 -31.54 28.20 -4.07
C GLY A 65 -30.43 27.75 -5.02
N VAL A 66 -30.32 28.39 -6.18
CA VAL A 66 -29.38 28.01 -7.25
C VAL A 66 -27.92 28.08 -6.79
N ALA A 67 -27.56 29.08 -5.96
CA ALA A 67 -26.20 29.25 -5.48
C ALA A 67 -25.69 28.03 -4.69
N LYS A 68 -26.55 27.45 -3.84
CA LYS A 68 -26.22 26.24 -3.07
C LYS A 68 -25.94 25.05 -3.99
N VAL A 69 -26.82 24.81 -4.96
CA VAL A 69 -26.68 23.71 -5.93
C VAL A 69 -25.37 23.83 -6.72
N VAL A 70 -25.02 25.05 -7.13
CA VAL A 70 -23.77 25.31 -7.86
C VAL A 70 -22.55 25.04 -6.96
N LEU A 71 -22.55 25.52 -5.72
CA LEU A 71 -21.44 25.29 -4.78
C LEU A 71 -21.22 23.81 -4.47
N GLU A 72 -22.29 23.06 -4.23
CA GLU A 72 -22.24 21.60 -4.02
C GLU A 72 -21.69 20.88 -5.26
N SER A 73 -22.12 21.29 -6.46
CA SER A 73 -21.64 20.72 -7.73
C SER A 73 -20.16 21.01 -7.97
N ILE A 74 -19.69 22.21 -7.64
CA ILE A 74 -18.28 22.59 -7.74
C ILE A 74 -17.45 21.79 -6.74
N GLN A 75 -17.91 21.65 -5.49
CA GLN A 75 -17.23 20.83 -4.47
C GLN A 75 -17.05 19.39 -4.96
N ASP A 76 -18.08 18.80 -5.55
CA ASP A 76 -18.04 17.45 -6.10
C ASP A 76 -17.06 17.32 -7.26
N MET A 77 -17.06 18.29 -8.18
CA MET A 77 -16.12 18.32 -9.30
C MET A 77 -14.67 18.47 -8.82
N LEU A 78 -14.41 19.37 -7.89
CA LEU A 78 -13.07 19.59 -7.32
C LEU A 78 -12.55 18.32 -6.64
N LEU A 79 -13.40 17.64 -5.87
CA LEU A 79 -13.03 16.38 -5.23
C LEU A 79 -12.70 15.29 -6.26
N LYS A 80 -13.53 15.13 -7.31
CA LYS A 80 -13.28 14.15 -8.38
C LYS A 80 -11.98 14.43 -9.14
N LEU A 81 -11.74 15.69 -9.49
CA LEU A 81 -10.50 16.10 -10.16
C LEU A 81 -9.28 15.81 -9.27
N ALA A 82 -9.36 16.15 -7.99
CA ALA A 82 -8.28 15.87 -7.05
C ALA A 82 -8.01 14.36 -6.91
N LEU A 83 -9.07 13.54 -6.84
CA LEU A 83 -8.95 12.08 -6.80
C LEU A 83 -8.32 11.52 -8.08
N GLN A 84 -8.69 12.04 -9.25
CA GLN A 84 -8.13 11.63 -10.53
C GLN A 84 -6.65 11.99 -10.65
N ILE A 85 -6.27 13.24 -10.34
CA ILE A 85 -4.86 13.68 -10.35
C ILE A 85 -4.01 12.81 -9.43
N ALA A 86 -4.51 12.52 -8.23
CA ALA A 86 -3.82 11.67 -7.27
C ALA A 86 -3.72 10.20 -7.72
N ARG A 87 -4.62 9.75 -8.60
CA ARG A 87 -4.59 8.41 -9.20
C ARG A 87 -3.54 8.36 -10.31
N ASP A 88 -3.54 9.34 -11.21
CA ASP A 88 -2.58 9.44 -12.31
C ASP A 88 -1.14 9.45 -11.77
N ASP A 89 -0.89 10.28 -10.76
CA ASP A 89 0.41 10.38 -10.09
C ASP A 89 0.80 9.07 -9.33
N TYR A 90 -0.17 8.28 -8.86
CA TYR A 90 0.09 6.96 -8.31
C TYR A 90 0.51 5.95 -9.40
N GLU A 91 -0.20 5.93 -10.52
CA GLU A 91 0.08 5.05 -11.66
C GLU A 91 1.43 5.38 -12.31
N ASP A 92 1.72 6.67 -12.48
CA ASP A 92 2.99 7.19 -12.99
C ASP A 92 4.18 6.73 -12.15
N ARG A 93 4.09 6.81 -10.82
CA ARG A 93 5.17 6.33 -9.93
C ARG A 93 5.39 4.84 -10.08
N ARG A 94 4.32 4.06 -10.19
CA ARG A 94 4.38 2.60 -10.38
C ARG A 94 5.01 2.23 -11.71
N GLU A 95 4.65 2.95 -12.76
CA GLU A 95 5.21 2.78 -14.10
C GLU A 95 6.71 3.06 -14.11
N ARG A 96 7.14 4.21 -13.59
CA ARG A 96 8.56 4.58 -13.49
C ARG A 96 9.35 3.58 -12.65
N GLN A 97 8.76 3.08 -11.56
CA GLN A 97 9.38 2.03 -10.75
C GLN A 97 9.56 0.74 -11.57
N ARG A 98 8.55 0.33 -12.33
CA ARG A 98 8.63 -0.88 -13.18
C ARG A 98 9.73 -0.73 -14.22
N GLN A 99 9.78 0.40 -14.93
CA GLN A 99 10.81 0.70 -15.92
C GLN A 99 12.21 0.67 -15.30
N GLY A 100 12.39 1.31 -14.13
CA GLY A 100 13.65 1.28 -13.40
C GLY A 100 14.08 -0.13 -12.97
N VAL A 101 13.12 -0.96 -12.54
CA VAL A 101 13.38 -2.38 -12.21
C VAL A 101 13.79 -3.17 -13.45
N GLU A 102 13.14 -2.97 -14.59
CA GLU A 102 13.47 -3.64 -15.85
C GLU A 102 14.88 -3.27 -16.33
N LEU A 103 15.24 -1.98 -16.31
CA LEU A 103 16.59 -1.51 -16.63
C LEU A 103 17.65 -2.10 -15.68
N ALA A 104 17.36 -2.17 -14.39
CA ALA A 104 18.29 -2.76 -13.42
C ALA A 104 18.39 -4.29 -13.56
N LYS A 105 17.32 -4.97 -14.00
CA LYS A 105 17.34 -6.40 -14.32
C LYS A 105 18.18 -6.68 -15.56
N SER A 106 18.00 -5.92 -16.64
CA SER A 106 18.80 -6.08 -17.87
C SER A 106 20.28 -5.77 -17.62
N ALA A 107 20.58 -4.81 -16.74
CA ALA A 107 21.93 -4.52 -16.27
C ALA A 107 22.48 -5.53 -15.22
N GLY A 108 21.76 -6.62 -14.91
CA GLY A 108 22.22 -7.67 -14.00
C GLY A 108 22.33 -7.27 -12.53
N ARG A 109 21.74 -6.15 -12.10
CA ARG A 109 21.87 -5.62 -10.72
C ARG A 109 21.07 -6.42 -9.69
N PHE A 110 20.01 -7.10 -10.12
CA PHE A 110 19.20 -7.96 -9.27
C PHE A 110 19.84 -9.36 -9.12
N THR A 111 20.76 -9.49 -8.17
CA THR A 111 21.46 -10.75 -7.86
C THR A 111 20.80 -11.57 -6.75
N GLY A 112 19.59 -11.18 -6.33
CA GLY A 112 18.84 -11.84 -5.26
C GLY A 112 19.42 -11.59 -3.86
N ARG A 113 18.98 -12.40 -2.89
CA ARG A 113 19.48 -12.32 -1.51
C ARG A 113 20.90 -12.88 -1.46
N LYS A 114 21.86 -12.06 -1.01
CA LYS A 114 23.24 -12.53 -0.79
C LYS A 114 23.26 -13.70 0.21
N PRO A 115 23.93 -14.81 -0.11
CA PRO A 115 24.07 -15.93 0.81
C PRO A 115 24.75 -15.52 2.12
N ASN A 116 24.33 -16.12 3.23
CA ASN A 116 25.03 -15.98 4.50
C ASN A 116 26.19 -16.99 4.53
N THR A 117 27.38 -16.55 4.12
CA THR A 117 28.59 -17.38 4.01
C THR A 117 28.95 -18.03 5.34
N LYS A 118 28.88 -17.31 6.45
CA LYS A 118 29.18 -17.85 7.80
C LYS A 118 28.31 -19.06 8.17
N VAL A 119 27.02 -19.00 7.83
CA VAL A 119 26.11 -20.13 8.07
C VAL A 119 26.42 -21.29 7.12
N HIS A 120 26.77 -21.00 5.86
CA HIS A 120 27.18 -22.02 4.92
C HIS A 120 28.45 -22.75 5.39
N ASP A 121 29.48 -22.02 5.80
CA ASP A 121 30.74 -22.58 6.28
C ASP A 121 30.52 -23.46 7.52
N ARG A 122 29.67 -23.01 8.44
CA ARG A 122 29.28 -23.80 9.63
C ARG A 122 28.55 -25.09 9.25
N ILE A 123 27.61 -25.02 8.30
CA ILE A 123 26.90 -26.21 7.79
C ILE A 123 27.91 -27.20 7.19
N VAL A 124 28.84 -26.73 6.36
CA VAL A 124 29.86 -27.56 5.73
C VAL A 124 30.73 -28.22 6.79
N ALA A 125 31.25 -27.47 7.76
CA ALA A 125 32.08 -28.00 8.83
C ALA A 125 31.35 -29.09 9.65
N LEU A 126 30.10 -28.84 10.05
CA LEU A 126 29.29 -29.81 10.80
C LEU A 126 28.98 -31.07 10.01
N ARG A 127 28.66 -30.93 8.71
CA ARG A 127 28.38 -32.07 7.83
C ARG A 127 29.63 -32.91 7.54
N THR A 128 30.79 -32.27 7.38
CA THR A 128 32.08 -32.97 7.22
C THR A 128 32.49 -33.68 8.51
N ALA A 129 32.17 -33.13 9.67
CA ALA A 129 32.38 -33.77 10.98
C ALA A 129 31.42 -34.96 11.26
N GLY A 130 30.49 -35.27 10.35
CA GLY A 130 29.60 -36.43 10.45
C GLY A 130 28.24 -36.18 11.08
N HIS A 131 27.90 -34.94 11.47
CA HIS A 131 26.60 -34.63 12.06
C HIS A 131 25.45 -34.88 11.07
N SER A 132 24.30 -35.34 11.57
CA SER A 132 23.09 -35.55 10.77
C SER A 132 22.51 -34.22 10.25
N ILE A 133 21.63 -34.28 9.24
CA ILE A 133 20.98 -33.08 8.68
C ILE A 133 20.13 -32.33 9.75
N PRO A 134 19.27 -32.99 10.54
CA PRO A 134 18.49 -32.33 11.60
C PRO A 134 19.39 -31.71 12.67
N GLU A 135 20.45 -32.42 13.07
CA GLU A 135 21.37 -31.92 14.09
C GLU A 135 22.17 -30.72 13.60
N THR A 136 22.65 -30.76 12.35
CA THR A 136 23.33 -29.63 11.70
C THR A 136 22.43 -28.41 11.63
N ALA A 137 21.15 -28.60 11.27
CA ALA A 137 20.17 -27.52 11.17
C ALA A 137 19.98 -26.83 12.54
N ARG A 138 19.85 -27.61 13.60
CA ARG A 138 19.75 -27.11 14.99
C ARG A 138 21.00 -26.33 15.41
N LEU A 139 22.19 -26.89 15.18
CA LEU A 139 23.47 -26.27 15.59
C LEU A 139 23.83 -25.04 14.74
N ALA A 140 23.46 -25.03 13.46
CA ALA A 140 23.67 -23.90 12.56
C ALA A 140 22.59 -22.82 12.68
N GLY A 141 21.48 -23.08 13.37
CA GLY A 141 20.36 -22.15 13.51
C GLY A 141 19.62 -21.90 12.20
N CYS A 142 19.46 -22.93 11.36
CA CYS A 142 18.78 -22.84 10.08
C CYS A 142 17.82 -24.01 9.85
N SER A 143 17.04 -23.98 8.76
CA SER A 143 16.16 -25.09 8.39
C SER A 143 16.94 -26.27 7.80
N GLU A 144 16.41 -27.48 7.93
CA GLU A 144 16.98 -28.68 7.28
C GLU A 144 17.08 -28.53 5.77
N SER A 145 16.10 -27.87 5.13
CA SER A 145 16.12 -27.59 3.69
C SER A 145 17.33 -26.72 3.30
N GLN A 146 17.71 -25.76 4.14
CA GLN A 146 18.90 -24.95 3.92
C GLN A 146 20.18 -25.78 4.05
N VAL A 147 20.25 -26.69 5.03
CA VAL A 147 21.36 -27.64 5.18
C VAL A 147 21.51 -28.51 3.95
N LYS A 148 20.42 -29.13 3.49
CA LYS A 148 20.39 -29.98 2.28
C LYS A 148 20.87 -29.20 1.05
N ARG A 149 20.34 -28.00 0.83
CA ARG A 149 20.71 -27.13 -0.30
C ARG A 149 22.20 -26.76 -0.28
N VAL A 150 22.71 -26.29 0.86
CA VAL A 150 24.12 -25.88 1.00
C VAL A 150 25.05 -27.09 0.85
N TRP A 151 24.69 -28.23 1.43
CA TRP A 151 25.49 -29.45 1.33
C TRP A 151 25.56 -29.99 -0.11
N ALA A 152 24.45 -29.92 -0.86
CA ALA A 152 24.44 -30.27 -2.27
C ALA A 152 25.33 -29.33 -3.10
N LEU A 153 25.26 -28.01 -2.84
CA LEU A 153 26.10 -27.00 -3.50
C LEU A 153 27.60 -27.14 -3.20
N ASN A 154 27.97 -27.69 -2.04
CA ASN A 154 29.38 -27.94 -1.70
C ASN A 154 29.95 -29.17 -2.43
N LYS A 155 29.11 -30.17 -2.71
CA LYS A 155 29.50 -31.40 -3.40
C LYS A 155 29.55 -31.30 -4.91
N ALA A 156 28.96 -30.24 -5.48
CA ALA A 156 28.93 -29.95 -6.91
C ALA A 156 30.17 -29.13 -7.30
#